data_AF-A0A558CNT6-F1
#
_entry.id   AF-A0A558CNT6-F1
#
_cell.length_a   1.000
_cell.length_b   1.000
_cell.length_c   1.000
_cell.angle_alpha   90.00
_cell.angle_beta   90.00
_cell.angle_gamma   90.00
#
_symmetry.space_group_name_H-M   'P 1'
#
loop_
_entity.id
_entity.type
_entity.pdbx_description
1 polymer ?
#
loop_
_entity_poly.entity_id
_entity_poly.type
_entity_poly.pdbx_seq_one_letter_code
_entity_poly.pdbx_strand_id
1 'polypeptide(L)'
;MTNAPPARQGILSLTIKDKNALYAAYMQYVKNGGLFIPTNKKYNLGDEVFMLLTLMEETERIPVAGKIIWITPVGAEGNRAAGIGVQF
;
A
#
# COMPACT_ATOMS: atom_id res chain seq x y z
N MET A 1 18.92 -15.61 -17.43
CA MET A 1 18.18 -14.42 -16.99
C MET A 1 18.37 -14.31 -15.48
N THR A 2 19.28 -13.44 -15.04
CA THR A 2 19.68 -13.33 -13.64
C THR A 2 18.56 -12.67 -12.84
N ASN A 3 17.86 -13.46 -12.02
CA ASN A 3 16.94 -12.96 -11.02
C ASN A 3 17.76 -12.12 -10.02
N ALA A 4 17.63 -10.79 -10.09
CA ALA A 4 18.18 -9.93 -9.06
C ALA A 4 17.55 -10.35 -7.71
N PRO A 5 18.34 -10.45 -6.62
CA PRO A 5 17.77 -10.75 -5.31
C PRO A 5 16.68 -9.71 -5.02
N PRO A 6 15.52 -10.11 -4.45
CA PRO A 6 14.46 -9.16 -4.13
C PRO A 6 15.08 -8.06 -3.27
N ALA A 7 15.09 -6.84 -3.81
CA ALA A 7 15.53 -5.68 -3.07
C ALA A 7 14.76 -5.70 -1.75
N ARG A 8 15.45 -5.62 -0.62
CA ARG A 8 14.84 -5.57 0.71
C ARG A 8 13.94 -4.33 0.76
N GLN A 9 12.70 -4.46 0.30
CA GLN A 9 11.69 -3.44 0.44
C GLN A 9 11.41 -3.38 1.94
N GLY A 10 12.01 -2.40 2.61
CA GLY A 10 11.83 -2.21 4.05
C GLY A 10 10.36 -2.07 4.42
N ILE A 11 10.04 -2.34 5.68
CA ILE A 11 8.68 -2.32 6.22
C ILE A 11 7.99 -1.01 5.85
N LEU A 12 6.82 -1.10 5.23
CA LEU A 12 5.96 0.06 4.97
C LEU A 12 5.27 0.47 6.27
N SER A 13 5.19 1.76 6.56
CA SER A 13 4.39 2.26 7.68
C SER A 13 3.31 3.17 7.12
N LEU A 14 2.06 2.88 7.47
CA LEU A 14 0.90 3.66 7.06
C LEU A 14 0.11 4.05 8.30
N THR A 15 -0.16 5.35 8.44
CA THR A 15 -1.03 5.89 9.48
C THR A 15 -2.28 6.47 8.83
N ILE A 16 -3.44 5.96 9.25
CA ILE A 16 -4.75 6.45 8.82
C ILE A 16 -5.33 7.23 9.99
N LYS A 17 -5.42 8.56 9.88
CA LYS A 17 -5.73 9.43 11.03
C LYS A 17 -7.22 9.45 11.43
N ASP A 18 -8.12 9.24 10.48
CA ASP A 18 -9.56 9.35 10.70
C ASP A 18 -10.35 8.48 9.71
N LYS A 19 -11.68 8.46 9.88
CA LYS A 19 -12.60 7.68 9.02
C LYS A 19 -12.60 8.13 7.57
N ASN A 20 -12.40 9.42 7.29
CA ASN A 20 -12.40 9.94 5.92
C ASN A 20 -11.14 9.46 5.18
N ALA A 21 -10.00 9.50 5.85
CA ALA A 21 -8.74 8.96 5.34
C ALA A 21 -8.84 7.44 5.10
N LEU A 22 -9.49 6.70 6.02
CA LEU A 22 -9.73 5.27 5.83
C LEU A 22 -10.60 5.02 4.60
N TYR A 23 -11.71 5.74 4.48
CA TYR A 23 -12.64 5.59 3.35
C TYR A 23 -11.96 5.92 2.00
N ALA A 24 -11.12 6.96 1.96
CA ALA A 24 -10.39 7.34 0.76
C ALA A 24 -9.28 6.33 0.37
N ALA A 25 -8.67 5.66 1.36
CA ALA A 25 -7.64 4.66 1.12
C ALA A 25 -8.20 3.27 0.83
N TYR A 26 -9.39 2.93 1.34
CA TYR A 26 -9.93 1.57 1.29
C TYR A 26 -10.41 1.15 -0.11
N MET A 27 -9.94 -0.02 -0.55
CA MET A 27 -10.28 -0.63 -1.83
C MET A 27 -11.32 -1.74 -1.63
N GLN A 28 -12.57 -1.36 -1.42
CA GLN A 28 -13.68 -2.26 -1.05
C GLN A 28 -13.97 -3.41 -2.04
N TYR A 29 -13.62 -3.24 -3.32
CA TYR A 29 -13.88 -4.21 -4.38
C TYR A 29 -12.78 -5.28 -4.50
N VAL A 30 -11.69 -5.15 -3.73
CA VAL A 30 -10.60 -6.12 -3.69
C VAL A 30 -11.02 -7.28 -2.80
N LYS A 31 -10.82 -8.52 -3.26
CA LYS A 31 -11.07 -9.71 -2.45
C LYS A 31 -10.23 -9.67 -1.18
N ASN A 32 -10.84 -9.89 -0.01
CA ASN A 32 -10.25 -9.73 1.32
C ASN A 32 -9.93 -8.27 1.72
N GLY A 33 -10.30 -7.30 0.89
CA GLY A 33 -10.01 -5.89 1.10
C GLY A 33 -8.61 -5.49 0.63
N GLY A 34 -8.38 -4.18 0.63
CA GLY A 34 -7.08 -3.62 0.32
C GLY A 34 -7.02 -2.14 0.63
N LEU A 35 -5.82 -1.57 0.55
CA LEU A 35 -5.56 -0.15 0.75
C LEU A 35 -4.73 0.42 -0.40
N PHE A 36 -5.06 1.63 -0.81
CA PHE A 36 -4.18 2.47 -1.60
C PHE A 36 -3.19 3.19 -0.67
N ILE A 37 -1.90 3.07 -0.98
CA ILE A 37 -0.79 3.62 -0.22
C ILE A 37 -0.03 4.61 -1.12
N PRO A 38 -0.11 5.92 -0.86
CA PRO A 38 0.67 6.91 -1.58
C PRO A 38 2.17 6.69 -1.36
N THR A 39 2.94 6.55 -2.44
CA THR A 39 4.38 6.34 -2.39
C THR A 39 5.03 6.59 -3.75
N ASN A 40 6.26 7.12 -3.73
CA ASN A 40 7.11 7.24 -4.92
C ASN A 40 8.12 6.10 -5.04
N LYS A 41 8.13 5.16 -4.09
CA LYS A 41 8.98 3.96 -4.16
C LYS A 41 8.53 3.10 -5.34
N LYS A 42 9.50 2.47 -5.99
CA LYS A 42 9.26 1.56 -7.11
C LYS A 42 8.93 0.17 -6.58
N TYR A 43 7.88 -0.41 -7.13
CA TYR A 43 7.37 -1.73 -6.83
C TYR A 43 7.03 -2.45 -8.13
N ASN A 44 6.92 -3.77 -8.08
CA ASN A 44 6.36 -4.56 -9.17
C ASN A 44 5.00 -5.11 -8.77
N LEU A 45 4.14 -5.32 -9.77
CA LEU A 45 2.89 -6.04 -9.57
C LEU A 45 3.20 -7.47 -9.11
N GLY A 46 2.48 -7.91 -8.09
CA GLY A 46 2.63 -9.22 -7.49
C GLY A 46 3.70 -9.31 -6.40
N ASP A 47 4.49 -8.26 -6.17
CA ASP A 47 5.41 -8.21 -5.02
C ASP A 47 4.63 -8.41 -3.72
N GLU A 48 5.19 -9.22 -2.82
CA GLU A 48 4.75 -9.33 -1.43
C GLU A 48 5.34 -8.19 -0.62
N VAL A 49 4.53 -7.58 0.24
CA VAL A 49 4.93 -6.47 1.10
C VAL A 49 4.49 -6.71 2.54
N PHE A 50 5.29 -6.22 3.48
CA PHE A 50 4.94 -6.17 4.88
C PHE A 50 4.76 -4.72 5.32
N MET A 51 3.63 -4.41 5.95
CA MET A 51 3.32 -3.09 6.43
C MET A 51 2.87 -3.08 7.89
N LEU A 52 3.15 -1.98 8.58
CA LEU A 52 2.60 -1.64 9.88
C LEU A 52 1.53 -0.57 9.67
N LEU A 53 0.30 -0.91 10.02
CA LEU A 53 -0.87 -0.05 9.90
C LEU A 53 -1.22 0.53 11.28
N THR A 54 -1.37 1.84 11.37
CA THR A 54 -1.94 2.52 12.53
C THR A 54 -3.29 3.10 12.14
N LEU A 55 -4.35 2.72 12.86
CA LEU A 55 -5.71 3.16 12.60
C LEU A 55 -6.19 4.17 13.66
N MET A 56 -6.50 5.37 13.22
CA MET A 56 -7.11 6.44 14.02
C MET A 56 -6.30 6.70 15.31
N GLU A 57 -6.92 6.50 16.47
CA GLU A 57 -6.32 6.70 17.79
C GLU A 57 -5.78 5.39 18.39
N GLU A 58 -5.76 4.30 17.62
CA GLU A 58 -5.17 3.04 18.08
C GLU A 58 -3.67 3.21 18.30
N THR A 59 -3.22 2.82 19.49
CA THR A 59 -1.80 2.91 19.88
C THR A 59 -0.98 1.74 19.35
N GLU A 60 -1.65 0.62 19.05
CA GLU A 60 -1.01 -0.57 18.50
C GLU A 60 -0.89 -0.48 16.98
N ARG A 61 0.25 -0.93 16.45
CA ARG A 61 0.47 -1.05 15.01
C ARG A 61 0.10 -2.45 14.57
N ILE A 62 -0.85 -2.55 13.65
CA ILE A 62 -1.31 -3.80 13.08
C ILE A 62 -0.33 -4.25 11.98
N PRO A 63 0.37 -5.38 12.13
CA PRO A 63 1.17 -5.95 11.05
C PRO A 63 0.27 -6.55 9.97
N VAL A 64 0.53 -6.22 8.72
CA VAL A 64 -0.21 -6.72 7.55
C VAL A 64 0.81 -7.21 6.52
N ALA A 65 0.71 -8.48 6.17
CA ALA A 65 1.31 -9.01 4.94
C ALA A 65 0.31 -8.80 3.81
N GLY A 66 0.78 -8.34 2.66
CA GLY A 66 -0.09 -8.07 1.53
C GLY A 66 0.60 -8.21 0.20
N LYS A 67 -0.17 -8.09 -0.88
CA LYS A 67 0.31 -8.22 -2.25
C LYS A 67 0.00 -6.98 -3.06
N ILE A 68 0.96 -6.52 -3.86
CA ILE A 68 0.75 -5.39 -4.76
C ILE A 68 -0.09 -5.82 -5.95
N ILE A 69 -1.26 -5.20 -6.11
CA ILE A 69 -2.23 -5.50 -7.16
C ILE A 69 -2.52 -4.31 -8.09
N TRP A 70 -2.05 -3.12 -7.72
CA TRP A 70 -2.21 -1.90 -8.51
C TRP A 70 -0.99 -0.99 -8.32
N ILE A 71 -0.62 -0.26 -9.37
CA ILE A 71 0.43 0.76 -9.32
C ILE A 71 -0.10 2.00 -10.05
N THR A 72 -0.14 3.13 -9.34
CA THR A 72 -0.36 4.45 -9.95
C THR A 72 1.00 5.11 -10.17
N PRO A 73 1.44 5.32 -11.43
CA PRO A 73 2.75 5.88 -11.72
C PRO A 73 2.82 7.36 -11.33
N VAL A 74 4.05 7.86 -11.13
CA VAL A 74 4.32 9.29 -10.96
C VAL A 74 3.91 10.03 -12.24
N GLY A 75 3.14 11.11 -12.10
CA GLY A 75 2.62 11.87 -13.23
C GLY A 75 1.36 11.27 -13.85
N ALA A 76 0.66 10.38 -13.14
CA ALA A 76 -0.64 9.88 -13.59
C ALA A 76 -1.63 11.02 -13.87
N GLU A 77 -2.40 10.87 -14.96
CA GLU A 77 -3.37 11.86 -15.41
C GLU A 77 -4.46 12.13 -14.35
N GLY A 78 -5.03 13.33 -14.38
CA GLY A 78 -6.09 13.73 -13.45
C GLY A 78 -5.59 14.02 -12.04
N ASN A 79 -4.31 14.39 -11.89
CA ASN A 79 -3.68 14.77 -10.62
C ASN A 79 -3.77 13.68 -9.54
N ARG A 80 -3.75 12.41 -9.96
CA ARG A 80 -3.80 11.27 -9.03
C ARG A 80 -2.44 11.12 -8.34
N ALA A 81 -2.49 10.90 -7.03
CA ALA A 81 -1.28 10.62 -6.26
C ALA A 81 -0.60 9.33 -6.76
N ALA A 82 0.72 9.36 -6.89
CA ALA A 82 1.51 8.17 -7.12
C ALA A 82 1.42 7.23 -5.92
N GLY A 83 1.36 5.92 -6.17
CA GLY A 83 1.25 4.95 -5.10
C GLY A 83 0.94 3.55 -5.56
N ILE A 84 0.60 2.69 -4.61
CA ILE A 84 0.34 1.28 -4.83
C ILE A 84 -1.01 0.88 -4.20
N GLY A 85 -1.72 -0.05 -4.82
CA GLY A 85 -2.82 -0.76 -4.19
C GLY A 85 -2.33 -2.09 -3.64
N VAL A 86 -2.54 -2.32 -2.34
CA VAL A 86 -2.13 -3.52 -1.61
C VAL A 86 -3.38 -4.30 -1.21
N GLN A 87 -3.46 -5.56 -1.64
CA GLN A 87 -4.43 -6.54 -1.18
C GLN A 87 -3.98 -7.18 0.13
N PHE A 88 -4.91 -7.44 1.05
CA PHE A 88 -4.69 -8.19 2.30
C PHE A 88 -4.72 -9.71 2.10
#